data_AF-A0A9E7ACC0-F1
#
_entry.id   AF-A0A9E7ACC0-F1
#
_cell.length_a   1.000
_cell.length_b   1.000
_cell.length_c   1.000
_cell.angle_alpha   90.00
_cell.angle_beta   90.00
_cell.angle_gamma   90.00
#
_symmetry.space_group_name_H-M   'P 1'
#
loop_
_entity.id
_entity.type
_entity.pdbx_description
1 polymer ?
#
loop_
_entity_poly.entity_id
_entity_poly.type
_entity_poly.pdbx_seq_one_letter_code
_entity_poly.pdbx_strand_id
1 'polypeptide(L)'
;MRRKLILLVLAIALLGGGYVYGRPAMAALGLSWPGQAQANGPRLRLASADRGPITAVVSATGTVNPLVTVIVGSQLSGLIRELPGDFNQRVSTGQVLARLDTQQLEATRAAAAADALSAQAAVAVARAQAERARSDAEQSRAAVAAARGEASRAEALLRDAEYEARRTEELRRSAVGTTRDAARAGFTVDGARANVAIQLAQIAQAEANLISAEATARTALAQVEAAEATAQQRAAQLRQVEVNLNFATIRSPIDGIIVSRSVDLGQTVAASLQSPTLFTIAANLSEMELWATVDESDIGRIRPGQNVAFTVAAHPSVNLRGTVKEIRLSPTTVNNVVTYTVVVTAPNTDGRMLPGMTATLRIITDERTDALRVPNAALRWRPAGATAAQGQAAPPGNPMEAALREMTDLTPAQRQEVEAAAREMRERMAALPGDPEARRQQAQAARQRLQSRLNAVLTPEQRARLAATRGSRQAGGTAGTVHVVEGDGPPRAVAIRTGLTDGNVTEVISGDLPPDAQIVIGTERAGAAPARAPTTRPLF
;
A
#
# COMPACT_ATOMS: atom_id res chain seq x y z
N MET A 1 -26.66 -118.72 -12.18
CA MET A 1 -27.18 -117.35 -11.95
C MET A 1 -26.80 -116.72 -10.58
N ARG A 2 -26.09 -117.40 -9.67
CA ARG A 2 -25.79 -116.87 -8.31
C ARG A 2 -24.54 -115.97 -8.17
N ARG A 3 -23.61 -115.93 -9.13
CA ARG A 3 -22.39 -115.09 -9.05
C ARG A 3 -22.60 -113.62 -9.40
N LYS A 4 -23.62 -113.27 -10.19
CA LYS A 4 -23.89 -111.88 -10.60
C LYS A 4 -24.61 -111.05 -9.53
N LEU A 5 -25.36 -111.70 -8.62
CA LEU A 5 -26.08 -111.02 -7.54
C LEU A 5 -25.15 -110.57 -6.39
N ILE A 6 -24.12 -111.37 -6.10
CA ILE A 6 -23.14 -111.07 -5.02
C ILE A 6 -22.27 -109.86 -5.38
N LEU A 7 -21.86 -109.73 -6.65
CA LEU A 7 -21.09 -108.58 -7.12
C LEU A 7 -21.89 -107.26 -7.10
N LEU A 8 -23.21 -107.33 -7.31
CA LEU A 8 -24.06 -106.14 -7.30
C LEU A 8 -24.35 -105.64 -5.86
N VAL A 9 -24.47 -106.56 -4.90
CA VAL A 9 -24.59 -106.20 -3.48
C VAL A 9 -23.28 -105.67 -2.91
N LEU A 10 -22.12 -106.19 -3.35
CA LEU A 10 -20.82 -105.69 -2.91
C LEU A 10 -20.50 -104.29 -3.47
N ALA A 11 -20.94 -103.99 -4.70
CA ALA A 11 -20.78 -102.67 -5.31
C ALA A 11 -21.63 -101.59 -4.63
N ILE A 12 -22.83 -101.93 -4.17
CA ILE A 12 -23.72 -101.00 -3.44
C ILE A 12 -23.20 -100.77 -2.02
N ALA A 13 -22.59 -101.77 -1.37
CA ALA A 13 -21.94 -101.60 -0.06
C ALA A 13 -20.67 -100.72 -0.13
N LEU A 14 -19.89 -100.81 -1.21
CA LEU A 14 -18.70 -99.96 -1.41
C LEU A 14 -19.03 -98.51 -1.80
N LEU A 15 -20.14 -98.28 -2.50
CA LEU A 15 -20.62 -96.93 -2.81
C LEU A 15 -21.34 -96.25 -1.62
N GLY A 16 -21.95 -97.02 -0.72
CA GLY A 16 -22.58 -96.50 0.50
C GLY A 16 -21.59 -96.19 1.65
N GLY A 17 -20.48 -96.94 1.75
CA GLY A 17 -19.50 -96.78 2.84
C GLY A 17 -18.53 -95.60 2.68
N GLY A 18 -18.31 -95.12 1.46
CA GLY A 18 -17.34 -94.06 1.16
C GLY A 18 -17.78 -92.63 1.53
N TYR A 19 -19.07 -92.39 1.73
CA TYR A 19 -19.61 -91.05 1.94
C TYR A 19 -19.59 -90.58 3.41
N VAL A 20 -19.52 -91.51 4.37
CA VAL A 20 -19.65 -91.19 5.81
C VAL A 20 -18.31 -91.19 6.55
N TYR A 21 -17.27 -91.87 6.06
CA TYR A 21 -15.99 -92.04 6.76
C TYR A 21 -14.77 -91.37 6.08
N GLY A 22 -14.96 -90.57 5.04
CA GLY A 22 -13.87 -89.97 4.25
C GLY A 22 -13.15 -88.74 4.83
N ARG A 23 -13.59 -88.18 5.97
CA ARG A 23 -13.02 -86.91 6.49
C ARG A 23 -11.77 -87.01 7.37
N PRO A 24 -11.41 -88.11 8.06
CA PRO A 24 -10.15 -88.19 8.80
C PRO A 24 -8.99 -88.88 8.06
N ALA A 25 -9.23 -89.58 6.94
CA ALA A 25 -8.17 -90.33 6.24
C ALA A 25 -7.37 -89.50 5.21
N MET A 26 -7.89 -88.37 4.74
CA MET A 26 -7.23 -87.51 3.74
C MET A 26 -6.24 -86.50 4.35
N ALA A 27 -6.24 -86.32 5.68
CA ALA A 27 -5.28 -85.46 6.38
C ALA A 27 -3.89 -86.11 6.56
N ALA A 28 -3.81 -87.45 6.49
CA ALA A 28 -2.55 -88.20 6.65
C ALA A 28 -1.74 -88.36 5.34
N LEU A 29 -2.31 -88.01 4.19
CA LEU A 29 -1.70 -88.19 2.86
C LEU A 29 -1.21 -86.88 2.20
N GLY A 30 -1.31 -85.73 2.87
CA GLY A 30 -0.74 -84.46 2.37
C GLY A 30 -1.41 -83.90 1.11
N LEU A 31 -2.58 -84.41 0.72
CA LEU A 31 -3.38 -83.85 -0.39
C LEU A 31 -4.38 -82.83 0.15
N SER A 32 -4.14 -81.55 -0.18
CA SER A 32 -5.01 -80.42 0.17
C SER A 32 -6.31 -80.42 -0.62
N TRP A 33 -7.44 -80.37 0.10
CA TRP A 33 -8.79 -80.19 -0.45
C TRP A 33 -8.95 -78.78 -1.05
N PRO A 34 -9.45 -78.61 -2.28
CA PRO A 34 -9.74 -77.28 -2.84
C PRO A 34 -11.05 -76.79 -2.22
N GLY A 35 -10.97 -76.16 -1.05
CA GLY A 35 -12.18 -75.74 -0.33
C GLY A 35 -11.96 -75.13 1.06
N GLN A 36 -10.75 -74.69 1.41
CA GLN A 36 -10.55 -73.76 2.52
C GLN A 36 -10.21 -72.40 1.92
N ALA A 37 -11.23 -71.54 1.87
CA ALA A 37 -11.00 -70.11 1.69
C ALA A 37 -10.17 -69.64 2.89
N GLN A 38 -8.86 -69.50 2.67
CA GLN A 38 -8.02 -68.68 3.53
C GLN A 38 -8.73 -67.34 3.66
N ALA A 39 -9.13 -66.97 4.87
CA ALA A 39 -9.67 -65.65 5.17
C ALA A 39 -8.55 -64.60 5.01
N ASN A 40 -8.13 -64.35 3.78
CA ASN A 40 -7.32 -63.21 3.40
C ASN A 40 -8.26 -62.01 3.35
N GLY A 41 -8.72 -61.56 4.52
CA GLY A 41 -9.25 -60.21 4.65
C GLY A 41 -8.21 -59.20 4.16
N PRO A 42 -8.62 -58.04 3.63
CA PRO A 42 -7.68 -57.00 3.22
C PRO A 42 -6.79 -56.64 4.42
N ARG A 43 -5.47 -56.68 4.24
CA ARG A 43 -4.53 -56.35 5.32
C ARG A 43 -4.69 -54.88 5.65
N LEU A 44 -5.09 -54.57 6.88
CA LEU A 44 -5.24 -53.19 7.32
C LEU A 44 -3.86 -52.61 7.60
N ARG A 45 -3.59 -51.44 7.03
CA ARG A 45 -2.43 -50.64 7.39
C ARG A 45 -2.83 -49.79 8.59
N LEU A 46 -2.14 -50.01 9.70
CA LEU A 46 -2.40 -49.34 10.98
C LEU A 46 -1.30 -48.29 11.26
N ALA A 47 -1.66 -47.24 11.99
CA ALA A 47 -0.75 -46.26 12.56
C ALA A 47 -1.21 -45.86 13.97
N SER A 48 -0.28 -45.51 14.85
CA SER A 48 -0.59 -45.12 16.24
C SER A 48 -0.99 -43.64 16.34
N ALA A 49 -1.89 -43.33 17.28
CA ALA A 49 -2.17 -41.96 17.70
C ALA A 49 -1.15 -41.50 18.75
N ASP A 50 -0.22 -40.63 18.35
CA ASP A 50 0.86 -40.21 19.23
C ASP A 50 0.68 -38.75 19.69
N ARG A 51 1.11 -38.45 20.91
CA ARG A 51 1.20 -37.08 21.41
C ARG A 51 2.49 -36.40 20.99
N GLY A 52 2.42 -35.11 20.71
CA GLY A 52 3.60 -34.27 20.52
C GLY A 52 3.31 -32.98 19.76
N PRO A 53 4.36 -32.27 19.31
CA PRO A 53 4.19 -30.93 18.80
C PRO A 53 3.54 -30.93 17.41
N ILE A 54 2.62 -30.00 17.17
CA ILE A 54 2.03 -29.73 15.86
C ILE A 54 2.07 -28.22 15.58
N THR A 55 2.52 -27.87 14.38
CA THR A 55 2.60 -26.48 13.92
C THR A 55 1.73 -26.31 12.68
N ALA A 56 0.79 -25.38 12.71
CA ALA A 56 0.04 -24.99 11.52
C ALA A 56 0.87 -23.99 10.71
N VAL A 57 1.23 -24.40 9.51
CA VAL A 57 2.07 -23.60 8.60
C VAL A 57 1.27 -23.18 7.38
N VAL A 58 1.33 -21.90 7.03
CA VAL A 58 0.89 -21.40 5.73
C VAL A 58 2.13 -21.24 4.85
N SER A 59 2.14 -21.91 3.70
CA SER A 59 3.20 -21.77 2.71
C SER A 59 2.92 -20.60 1.78
N ALA A 60 3.91 -19.74 1.58
CA ALA A 60 3.82 -18.61 0.67
C ALA A 60 5.11 -18.48 -0.14
N THR A 61 5.02 -17.86 -1.31
CA THR A 61 6.19 -17.46 -2.10
C THR A 61 6.31 -15.95 -2.11
N GLY A 62 7.53 -15.43 -2.18
CA GLY A 62 7.75 -14.00 -2.14
C GLY A 62 9.06 -13.57 -2.76
N THR A 63 9.26 -12.26 -2.88
CA THR A 63 10.50 -11.64 -3.35
C THR A 63 11.21 -10.91 -2.22
N VAL A 64 12.53 -10.95 -2.23
CA VAL A 64 13.39 -10.25 -1.28
C VAL A 64 13.65 -8.83 -1.78
N ASN A 65 13.39 -7.82 -0.95
CA ASN A 65 13.55 -6.40 -1.27
C ASN A 65 14.33 -5.70 -0.14
N PRO A 66 15.12 -4.65 -0.43
CA PRO A 66 15.72 -3.82 0.61
C PRO A 66 14.65 -3.06 1.40
N LEU A 67 14.92 -2.76 2.66
CA LEU A 67 14.00 -2.01 3.53
C LEU A 67 13.69 -0.60 2.99
N VAL A 68 14.72 0.12 2.53
CA VAL A 68 14.58 1.46 1.96
C VAL A 68 15.27 1.50 0.61
N THR A 69 14.51 1.79 -0.43
CA THR A 69 15.00 1.98 -1.80
C THR A 69 14.59 3.34 -2.33
N VAL A 70 15.53 4.04 -2.97
CA VAL A 70 15.29 5.31 -3.64
C VAL A 70 15.63 5.18 -5.11
N ILE A 71 14.73 5.69 -5.95
CA ILE A 71 14.90 5.72 -7.40
C ILE A 71 15.39 7.12 -7.77
N VAL A 72 16.54 7.18 -8.44
CA VAL A 72 17.14 8.44 -8.92
C VAL A 72 16.93 8.51 -10.43
N GLY A 73 16.25 9.54 -10.89
CA GLY A 73 15.99 9.81 -12.30
C GLY A 73 16.57 11.14 -12.77
N SER A 74 16.49 11.41 -14.07
CA SER A 74 16.85 12.72 -14.65
C SER A 74 15.62 13.60 -14.81
N GLN A 75 15.76 14.89 -14.47
CA GLN A 75 14.77 15.93 -14.77
C GLN A 75 15.08 16.67 -16.08
N LEU A 76 16.31 16.51 -16.59
CA LEU A 76 16.76 17.14 -17.83
C LEU A 76 17.00 16.11 -18.91
N SER A 77 16.70 16.50 -20.14
CA SER A 77 17.07 15.74 -21.33
C SER A 77 18.48 16.09 -21.74
N GLY A 78 19.30 15.10 -22.08
CA GLY A 78 20.69 15.32 -22.46
C GLY A 78 21.46 14.02 -22.66
N LEU A 79 22.67 14.14 -23.21
CA LEU A 79 23.61 13.04 -23.35
C LEU A 79 24.35 12.82 -22.02
N ILE A 80 24.59 11.57 -21.62
CA ILE A 80 25.45 11.28 -20.46
C ILE A 80 26.92 11.33 -20.88
N ARG A 81 27.64 12.28 -20.28
CA ARG A 81 29.06 12.54 -20.58
C ARG A 81 30.01 11.86 -19.61
N GLU A 82 29.62 11.76 -18.34
CA GLU A 82 30.39 11.08 -17.30
C GLU A 82 29.47 10.17 -16.47
N LEU A 83 29.94 8.97 -16.14
CA LEU A 83 29.19 7.99 -15.38
C LEU A 83 30.08 7.35 -14.29
N PRO A 84 30.40 8.11 -13.22
CA PRO A 84 31.25 7.61 -12.14
C PRO A 84 30.59 6.58 -11.22
N GLY A 85 29.26 6.56 -11.12
CA GLY A 85 28.53 5.61 -10.28
C GLY A 85 28.30 4.29 -10.98
N ASP A 86 28.76 3.20 -10.37
CA ASP A 86 28.56 1.85 -10.91
C ASP A 86 27.77 0.93 -9.96
N PHE A 87 27.21 -0.16 -10.49
CA PHE A 87 26.48 -1.15 -9.70
C PHE A 87 27.37 -1.75 -8.59
N ASN A 88 26.74 -2.16 -7.48
CA ASN A 88 27.41 -2.69 -6.27
C ASN A 88 28.34 -1.71 -5.54
N GLN A 89 28.51 -0.47 -6.03
CA GLN A 89 29.31 0.53 -5.35
C GLN A 89 28.53 1.14 -4.16
N ARG A 90 29.22 1.32 -3.03
CA ARG A 90 28.71 2.14 -1.92
C ARG A 90 28.82 3.61 -2.29
N VAL A 91 27.74 4.33 -2.08
CA VAL A 91 27.65 5.77 -2.35
C VAL A 91 27.21 6.53 -1.12
N SER A 92 27.71 7.76 -1.01
CA SER A 92 27.29 8.69 0.03
C SER A 92 26.30 9.72 -0.48
N THR A 93 25.54 10.31 0.43
CA THR A 93 24.62 11.42 0.13
C THR A 93 25.37 12.56 -0.55
N GLY A 94 24.85 13.03 -1.69
CA GLY A 94 25.45 14.09 -2.52
C GLY A 94 26.55 13.65 -3.49
N GLN A 95 26.99 12.38 -3.41
CA GLN A 95 27.98 11.83 -4.35
C GLN A 95 27.45 11.85 -5.78
N VAL A 96 28.30 12.24 -6.72
CA VAL A 96 27.96 12.30 -8.15
C VAL A 96 27.88 10.87 -8.70
N LEU A 97 26.77 10.58 -9.37
CA LEU A 97 26.49 9.28 -10.00
C LEU A 97 26.63 9.36 -11.52
N ALA A 98 26.13 10.45 -12.11
CA ALA A 98 26.22 10.74 -13.54
C ALA A 98 26.27 12.25 -13.78
N ARG A 99 26.85 12.65 -14.92
CA ARG A 99 26.80 14.03 -15.42
C ARG A 99 26.30 14.05 -16.86
N LEU A 100 25.31 14.89 -17.11
CA LEU A 100 24.85 15.21 -18.46
C LEU A 100 25.82 16.18 -19.15
N ASP A 101 25.77 16.23 -20.48
CA ASP A 101 26.51 17.21 -21.25
C ASP A 101 25.97 18.62 -21.00
N THR A 102 26.80 19.49 -20.43
CA THR A 102 26.43 20.83 -19.97
C THR A 102 26.78 21.93 -20.97
N GLN A 103 27.41 21.65 -22.12
CA GLN A 103 27.92 22.71 -23.00
C GLN A 103 26.87 23.76 -23.37
N GLN A 104 25.65 23.32 -23.71
CA GLN A 104 24.56 24.23 -24.02
C GLN A 104 24.06 25.01 -22.80
N LEU A 105 24.02 24.37 -21.63
CA LEU A 105 23.61 25.00 -20.37
C LEU A 105 24.65 26.02 -19.89
N GLU A 106 25.94 25.73 -20.06
CA GLU A 106 27.04 26.65 -19.75
C GLU A 106 27.04 27.86 -20.66
N ALA A 107 26.82 27.68 -21.97
CA ALA A 107 26.66 28.79 -22.90
C ALA A 107 25.46 29.66 -22.53
N THR A 108 24.33 29.04 -22.16
CA THR A 108 23.12 29.76 -21.71
C THR A 108 23.36 30.50 -20.40
N ARG A 109 24.11 29.90 -19.45
CA ARG A 109 24.51 30.55 -18.19
C ARG A 109 25.38 31.76 -18.46
N ALA A 110 26.36 31.63 -19.35
CA ALA A 110 27.24 32.73 -19.72
C ALA A 110 26.46 33.90 -20.34
N ALA A 111 25.51 33.61 -21.24
CA ALA A 111 24.62 34.63 -21.80
C ALA A 111 23.75 35.31 -20.71
N ALA A 112 23.09 34.52 -19.85
CA ALA A 112 22.26 35.04 -18.77
C ALA A 112 23.06 35.86 -17.75
N ALA A 113 24.31 35.48 -17.48
CA ALA A 113 25.20 36.24 -16.60
C ALA A 113 25.60 37.58 -17.22
N ALA A 114 25.89 37.61 -18.52
CA ALA A 114 26.16 38.86 -19.25
C ALA A 114 24.93 39.78 -19.25
N ASP A 115 23.73 39.23 -19.46
CA ASP A 115 22.48 39.99 -19.40
C ASP A 115 22.21 40.58 -18.01
N ALA A 116 22.45 39.79 -16.95
CA ALA A 116 22.33 40.25 -15.57
C ALA A 116 23.33 41.38 -15.26
N LEU A 117 24.59 41.24 -15.71
CA LEU A 117 25.61 42.28 -15.56
C LEU A 117 25.24 43.56 -16.32
N SER A 118 24.74 43.44 -17.56
CA SER A 118 24.27 44.57 -18.36
C SER A 118 23.12 45.31 -17.67
N ALA A 119 22.15 44.58 -17.10
CA ALA A 119 21.05 45.17 -16.35
C ALA A 119 21.53 45.85 -15.06
N GLN A 120 22.52 45.28 -14.35
CA GLN A 120 23.14 45.93 -13.19
C GLN A 120 23.87 47.22 -13.57
N ALA A 121 24.57 47.24 -14.71
CA ALA A 121 25.19 48.45 -15.23
C ALA A 121 24.14 49.53 -15.57
N ALA A 122 22.99 49.14 -16.12
CA ALA A 122 21.88 50.05 -16.37
C ALA A 122 21.34 50.70 -15.09
N VAL A 123 21.27 49.95 -13.97
CA VAL A 123 20.93 50.51 -12.64
C VAL A 123 21.94 51.56 -12.21
N ALA A 124 23.24 51.29 -12.39
CA ALA A 124 24.28 52.26 -12.03
C ALA A 124 24.15 53.57 -12.83
N VAL A 125 23.87 53.47 -14.13
CA VAL A 125 23.60 54.64 -14.99
C VAL A 125 22.35 55.38 -14.54
N ALA A 126 21.25 54.68 -14.27
CA ALA A 126 20.01 55.29 -13.80
C ALA A 126 20.20 56.01 -12.45
N ARG A 127 20.98 55.42 -11.53
CA ARG A 127 21.29 56.04 -10.23
C ARG A 127 22.09 57.33 -10.39
N ALA A 128 23.10 57.32 -11.26
CA ALA A 128 23.87 58.53 -11.56
C ALA A 128 23.00 59.64 -12.17
N GLN A 129 22.05 59.28 -13.04
CA GLN A 129 21.09 60.23 -13.61
C GLN A 129 20.13 60.80 -12.55
N ALA A 130 19.65 59.96 -11.62
CA ALA A 130 18.81 60.41 -10.52
C ALA A 130 19.55 61.32 -9.54
N GLU A 131 20.82 61.05 -9.26
CA GLU A 131 21.68 61.90 -8.43
C GLU A 131 21.92 63.27 -9.08
N ARG A 132 22.16 63.31 -10.39
CA ARG A 132 22.24 64.55 -11.15
C ARG A 132 20.94 65.34 -11.06
N ALA A 133 19.80 64.71 -11.33
CA ALA A 133 18.49 65.37 -11.29
C ALA A 133 18.14 65.90 -9.87
N ARG A 134 18.54 65.19 -8.81
CA ARG A 134 18.42 65.67 -7.43
C ARG A 134 19.29 66.91 -7.19
N SER A 135 20.54 66.88 -7.64
CA SER A 135 21.45 68.02 -7.53
C SER A 135 20.90 69.26 -8.25
N ASP A 136 20.30 69.08 -9.43
CA ASP A 136 19.66 70.16 -10.19
C ASP A 136 18.43 70.75 -9.45
N ALA A 137 17.65 69.91 -8.76
CA ALA A 137 16.54 70.36 -7.92
C ALA A 137 17.03 71.13 -6.67
N GLU A 138 18.13 70.69 -6.06
CA GLU A 138 18.77 71.41 -4.95
C GLU A 138 19.31 72.78 -5.39
N GLN A 139 19.93 72.86 -6.56
CA GLN A 139 20.35 74.14 -7.15
C GLN A 139 19.16 75.06 -7.40
N SER A 140 18.05 74.54 -7.93
CA SER A 140 16.81 75.31 -8.14
C SER A 140 16.23 75.80 -6.82
N ARG A 141 16.33 75.00 -5.75
CA ARG A 141 15.88 75.40 -4.40
C ARG A 141 16.76 76.51 -3.83
N ALA A 142 18.07 76.45 -4.03
CA ALA A 142 18.99 77.52 -3.66
C ALA A 142 18.69 78.82 -4.43
N ALA A 143 18.32 78.73 -5.72
CA ALA A 143 17.93 79.89 -6.52
C ALA A 143 16.64 80.56 -5.99
N VAL A 144 15.64 79.79 -5.58
CA VAL A 144 14.43 80.33 -4.91
C VAL A 144 14.81 81.06 -3.61
N ALA A 145 15.71 80.48 -2.81
CA ALA A 145 16.17 81.11 -1.58
C ALA A 145 16.92 82.44 -1.85
N ALA A 146 17.75 82.50 -2.90
CA ALA A 146 18.42 83.70 -3.33
C ALA A 146 17.43 84.79 -3.79
N ALA A 147 16.45 84.44 -4.64
CA ALA A 147 15.41 85.35 -5.10
C ALA A 147 14.56 85.91 -3.94
N ARG A 148 14.25 85.08 -2.94
CA ARG A 148 13.58 85.52 -1.70
C ARG A 148 14.44 86.50 -0.90
N GLY A 149 15.75 86.27 -0.86
CA GLY A 149 16.70 87.20 -0.24
C GLY A 149 16.73 88.56 -0.95
N GLU A 150 16.69 88.59 -2.28
CA GLU A 150 16.65 89.82 -3.08
C GLU A 150 15.33 90.58 -2.91
N ALA A 151 14.20 89.87 -2.89
CA ALA A 151 12.90 90.48 -2.59
C ALA A 151 12.86 91.11 -1.19
N SER A 152 13.40 90.43 -0.17
CA SER A 152 13.48 90.98 1.19
C SER A 152 14.30 92.27 1.27
N ARG A 153 15.39 92.36 0.49
CA ARG A 153 16.16 93.61 0.35
C ARG A 153 15.36 94.71 -0.36
N ALA A 154 14.65 94.38 -1.44
CA ALA A 154 13.81 95.34 -2.16
C ALA A 154 12.66 95.87 -1.28
N GLU A 155 12.06 95.02 -0.44
CA GLU A 155 11.05 95.42 0.54
C GLU A 155 11.61 96.35 1.63
N ALA A 156 12.84 96.11 2.09
CA ALA A 156 13.51 97.01 3.03
C ALA A 156 13.69 98.41 2.42
N LEU A 157 14.17 98.48 1.17
CA LEU A 157 14.31 99.76 0.44
C LEU A 157 12.97 100.47 0.23
N LEU A 158 11.89 99.71 -0.04
CA LEU A 158 10.55 100.27 -0.12
C LEU A 158 10.11 100.86 1.22
N ARG A 159 10.34 100.16 2.35
CA ARG A 159 10.01 100.67 3.69
C ARG A 159 10.75 101.97 3.99
N ASP A 160 12.04 102.05 3.64
CA ASP A 160 12.84 103.26 3.82
C ASP A 160 12.30 104.42 2.96
N ALA A 161 12.00 104.17 1.68
CA ALA A 161 11.41 105.16 0.78
C ALA A 161 10.04 105.65 1.26
N GLU A 162 9.20 104.75 1.79
CA GLU A 162 7.90 105.11 2.36
C GLU A 162 8.05 105.96 3.63
N TYR A 163 9.04 105.68 4.46
CA TYR A 163 9.34 106.49 5.64
C TYR A 163 9.76 107.91 5.25
N GLU A 164 10.67 108.05 4.27
CA GLU A 164 11.10 109.36 3.76
C GLU A 164 9.96 110.14 3.11
N ALA A 165 9.10 109.47 2.34
CA ALA A 165 7.92 110.09 1.74
C ALA A 165 6.93 110.60 2.79
N ARG A 166 6.68 109.83 3.86
CA ARG A 166 5.84 110.27 4.99
C ARG A 166 6.45 111.48 5.69
N ARG A 167 7.75 111.41 6.00
CA ARG A 167 8.48 112.50 6.67
C ARG A 167 8.47 113.79 5.85
N THR A 168 8.72 113.71 4.54
CA THR A 168 8.73 114.89 3.65
C THR A 168 7.33 115.49 3.48
N GLU A 169 6.30 114.67 3.43
CA GLU A 169 4.91 115.12 3.42
C GLU A 169 4.51 115.83 4.73
N GLU A 170 4.98 115.35 5.89
CA GLU A 170 4.80 116.04 7.18
C GLU A 170 5.53 117.40 7.22
N LEU A 171 6.76 117.47 6.71
CA LEU A 171 7.52 118.73 6.59
C LEU A 171 6.84 119.72 5.65
N ARG A 172 6.22 119.24 4.56
CA ARG A 172 5.42 120.07 3.66
C ARG A 172 4.18 120.62 4.35
N ARG A 173 3.47 119.79 5.14
CA ARG A 173 2.27 120.21 5.90
C ARG A 173 2.58 121.24 6.99
N SER A 174 3.77 121.16 7.60
CA SER A 174 4.25 122.14 8.57
C SER A 174 4.88 123.40 7.94
N ALA A 175 4.75 123.58 6.63
CA ALA A 175 5.25 124.72 5.85
C ALA A 175 6.79 124.89 5.82
N VAL A 176 7.55 123.84 6.19
CA VAL A 176 9.03 123.84 6.18
C VAL A 176 9.59 123.21 4.89
N GLY A 177 8.82 122.38 4.17
CA GLY A 177 9.24 121.68 2.94
C GLY A 177 8.57 122.18 1.64
N THR A 178 9.11 121.75 0.48
CA THR A 178 8.56 122.11 -0.85
C THR A 178 7.64 121.04 -1.44
N THR A 179 6.68 121.44 -2.30
CA THR A 179 5.81 120.50 -3.04
C THR A 179 6.59 119.62 -4.02
N ARG A 180 7.67 120.15 -4.59
CA ARG A 180 8.57 119.42 -5.49
C ARG A 180 9.26 118.25 -4.77
N ASP A 181 9.70 118.46 -3.53
CA ASP A 181 10.39 117.43 -2.75
C ASP A 181 9.45 116.30 -2.34
N ALA A 182 8.23 116.64 -1.89
CA ALA A 182 7.20 115.65 -1.57
C ALA A 182 6.79 114.82 -2.81
N ALA A 183 6.60 115.46 -3.97
CA ALA A 183 6.31 114.75 -5.22
C ALA A 183 7.46 113.82 -5.65
N ARG A 184 8.72 114.28 -5.51
CA ARG A 184 9.90 113.45 -5.80
C ARG A 184 9.94 112.20 -4.92
N ALA A 185 9.66 112.34 -3.62
CA ALA A 185 9.62 111.20 -2.71
C ALA A 185 8.48 110.22 -3.08
N GLY A 186 7.33 110.72 -3.52
CA GLY A 186 6.26 109.89 -4.08
C GLY A 186 6.72 109.03 -5.26
N PHE A 187 7.39 109.63 -6.25
CA PHE A 187 7.93 108.89 -7.40
C PHE A 187 8.99 107.85 -6.99
N THR A 188 9.78 108.10 -5.94
CA THR A 188 10.73 107.09 -5.44
C THR A 188 10.04 105.89 -4.80
N VAL A 189 8.92 106.09 -4.09
CA VAL A 189 8.11 105.00 -3.57
C VAL A 189 7.50 104.18 -4.70
N ASP A 190 6.94 104.81 -5.72
CA ASP A 190 6.37 104.10 -6.86
C ASP A 190 7.43 103.26 -7.60
N GLY A 191 8.64 103.81 -7.77
CA GLY A 191 9.79 103.08 -8.30
C GLY A 191 10.19 101.87 -7.43
N ALA A 192 10.25 102.04 -6.10
CA ALA A 192 10.55 100.96 -5.18
C ALA A 192 9.46 99.86 -5.16
N ARG A 193 8.18 100.25 -5.26
CA ARG A 193 7.04 99.30 -5.39
C ARG A 193 7.13 98.49 -6.67
N ALA A 194 7.43 99.14 -7.80
CA ALA A 194 7.64 98.44 -9.07
C ALA A 194 8.80 97.44 -8.97
N ASN A 195 9.88 97.81 -8.27
CA ASN A 195 11.00 96.89 -8.05
C ASN A 195 10.60 95.66 -7.22
N VAL A 196 9.86 95.84 -6.12
CA VAL A 196 9.33 94.71 -5.33
C VAL A 196 8.46 93.79 -6.19
N ALA A 197 7.58 94.34 -7.02
CA ALA A 197 6.76 93.54 -7.94
C ALA A 197 7.59 92.72 -8.93
N ILE A 198 8.71 93.26 -9.45
CA ILE A 198 9.65 92.52 -10.29
C ILE A 198 10.28 91.35 -9.52
N GLN A 199 10.72 91.58 -8.29
CA GLN A 199 11.33 90.54 -7.44
C GLN A 199 10.34 89.42 -7.10
N LEU A 200 9.07 89.76 -6.82
CA LEU A 200 8.02 88.77 -6.60
C LEU A 200 7.75 87.91 -7.84
N ALA A 201 7.76 88.52 -9.04
CA ALA A 201 7.64 87.78 -10.29
C ALA A 201 8.84 86.84 -10.52
N GLN A 202 10.05 87.27 -10.15
CA GLN A 202 11.25 86.43 -10.22
C GLN A 202 11.19 85.23 -9.25
N ILE A 203 10.65 85.41 -8.04
CA ILE A 203 10.38 84.30 -7.10
C ILE A 203 9.41 83.30 -7.73
N ALA A 204 8.29 83.77 -8.29
CA ALA A 204 7.32 82.88 -8.92
C ALA A 204 7.93 82.07 -10.07
N GLN A 205 8.82 82.69 -10.87
CA GLN A 205 9.56 82.01 -11.92
C GLN A 205 10.55 80.97 -11.36
N ALA A 206 11.28 81.31 -10.30
CA ALA A 206 12.21 80.38 -9.64
C ALA A 206 11.48 79.19 -9.01
N GLU A 207 10.31 79.42 -8.41
CA GLU A 207 9.46 78.37 -7.84
C GLU A 207 8.91 77.43 -8.93
N ALA A 208 8.49 77.98 -10.07
CA ALA A 208 8.08 77.17 -11.22
C ALA A 208 9.23 76.28 -11.73
N ASN A 209 10.46 76.80 -11.78
CA ASN A 209 11.65 76.05 -12.15
C ASN A 209 11.94 74.93 -11.14
N LEU A 210 11.81 75.21 -9.83
CA LEU A 210 11.99 74.21 -8.77
C LEU A 210 10.97 73.07 -8.91
N ILE A 211 9.69 73.36 -9.12
CA ILE A 211 8.65 72.34 -9.31
C ILE A 211 8.99 71.42 -10.49
N SER A 212 9.45 72.00 -11.61
CA SER A 212 9.89 71.24 -12.79
C SER A 212 11.11 70.36 -12.49
N ALA A 213 12.10 70.88 -11.77
CA ALA A 213 13.29 70.14 -11.37
C ALA A 213 12.98 69.00 -10.40
N GLU A 214 12.11 69.23 -9.40
CA GLU A 214 11.65 68.19 -8.47
C GLU A 214 10.83 67.10 -9.16
N ALA A 215 9.99 67.45 -10.14
CA ALA A 215 9.29 66.49 -10.96
C ALA A 215 10.26 65.62 -11.78
N THR A 216 11.30 66.23 -12.35
CA THR A 216 12.37 65.52 -13.09
C THR A 216 13.18 64.60 -12.17
N ALA A 217 13.50 65.04 -10.96
CA ALA A 217 14.16 64.19 -9.96
C ALA A 217 13.28 63.00 -9.57
N ARG A 218 11.96 63.21 -9.44
CA ARG A 218 11.01 62.13 -9.13
C ARG A 218 10.92 61.10 -10.26
N THR A 219 10.86 61.53 -11.52
CA THR A 219 10.83 60.60 -12.66
C THR A 219 12.14 59.83 -12.79
N ALA A 220 13.29 60.48 -12.56
CA ALA A 220 14.58 59.81 -12.57
C ALA A 220 14.70 58.74 -11.46
N LEU A 221 14.12 58.99 -10.27
CA LEU A 221 14.05 57.97 -9.22
C LEU A 221 13.15 56.78 -9.59
N ALA A 222 12.01 57.05 -10.22
CA ALA A 222 11.15 55.97 -10.73
C ALA A 222 11.86 55.14 -11.82
N GLN A 223 12.75 55.76 -12.62
CA GLN A 223 13.57 55.04 -13.59
C GLN A 223 14.62 54.13 -12.92
N VAL A 224 15.18 54.53 -11.77
CA VAL A 224 16.06 53.66 -10.97
C VAL A 224 15.29 52.43 -10.51
N GLU A 225 14.09 52.60 -9.96
CA GLU A 225 13.26 51.48 -9.51
C GLU A 225 12.90 50.53 -10.67
N ALA A 226 12.56 51.07 -11.85
CA ALA A 226 12.30 50.26 -13.04
C ALA A 226 13.54 49.49 -13.53
N ALA A 227 14.72 50.11 -13.47
CA ALA A 227 15.99 49.46 -13.80
C ALA A 227 16.33 48.35 -12.80
N GLU A 228 16.09 48.58 -11.50
CA GLU A 228 16.32 47.59 -10.44
C GLU A 228 15.39 46.39 -10.60
N ALA A 229 14.12 46.61 -10.89
CA ALA A 229 13.16 45.54 -11.17
C ALA A 229 13.61 44.69 -12.39
N THR A 230 14.11 45.34 -13.43
CA THR A 230 14.66 44.65 -14.61
C THR A 230 15.92 43.85 -14.25
N ALA A 231 16.83 44.41 -13.45
CA ALA A 231 18.02 43.72 -12.98
C ALA A 231 17.68 42.49 -12.13
N GLN A 232 16.66 42.58 -11.26
CA GLN A 232 16.15 41.44 -10.49
C GLN A 232 15.56 40.36 -11.39
N GLN A 233 14.80 40.74 -12.43
CA GLN A 233 14.27 39.80 -13.43
C GLN A 233 15.41 39.05 -14.14
N ARG A 234 16.47 39.74 -14.58
CA ARG A 234 17.62 39.10 -15.23
C ARG A 234 18.41 38.21 -14.27
N ALA A 235 18.59 38.63 -13.02
CA ALA A 235 19.22 37.80 -11.99
C ALA A 235 18.41 36.53 -11.68
N ALA A 236 17.07 36.62 -11.69
CA ALA A 236 16.20 35.45 -11.54
C ALA A 236 16.32 34.49 -12.73
N GLN A 237 16.43 35.02 -13.96
CA GLN A 237 16.69 34.21 -15.15
C GLN A 237 18.03 33.47 -15.05
N LEU A 238 19.10 34.14 -14.63
CA LEU A 238 20.40 33.49 -14.36
C LEU A 238 20.25 32.36 -13.33
N ARG A 239 19.58 32.62 -12.21
CA ARG A 239 19.35 31.61 -11.16
C ARG A 239 18.60 30.39 -11.69
N GLN A 240 17.61 30.58 -12.57
CA GLN A 240 16.90 29.46 -13.20
C GLN A 240 17.83 28.59 -14.04
N VAL A 241 18.75 29.19 -14.79
CA VAL A 241 19.75 28.46 -15.59
C VAL A 241 20.76 27.73 -14.68
N GLU A 242 21.16 28.33 -13.57
CA GLU A 242 22.04 27.70 -12.58
C GLU A 242 21.40 26.47 -11.91
N VAL A 243 20.10 26.55 -11.61
CA VAL A 243 19.33 25.40 -11.11
C VAL A 243 19.30 24.28 -12.14
N ASN A 244 19.06 24.59 -13.42
CA ASN A 244 19.14 23.60 -14.48
C ASN A 244 20.54 23.00 -14.61
N LEU A 245 21.61 23.82 -14.50
CA LEU A 245 22.98 23.31 -14.50
C LEU A 245 23.23 22.35 -13.32
N ASN A 246 22.66 22.62 -12.15
CA ASN A 246 22.76 21.72 -11.01
C ASN A 246 22.04 20.38 -11.28
N PHE A 247 20.87 20.40 -11.90
CA PHE A 247 20.15 19.18 -12.32
C PHE A 247 20.90 18.37 -13.39
N ALA A 248 21.86 18.96 -14.11
CA ALA A 248 22.72 18.22 -15.02
C ALA A 248 23.70 17.29 -14.29
N THR A 249 23.97 17.53 -13.00
CA THR A 249 24.77 16.63 -12.15
C THR A 249 23.85 15.78 -11.29
N ILE A 250 23.77 14.50 -11.60
CA ILE A 250 22.88 13.54 -10.93
C ILE A 250 23.61 13.01 -9.70
N ARG A 251 23.02 13.22 -8.51
CA ARG A 251 23.61 12.91 -7.21
C ARG A 251 22.79 11.89 -6.44
N SER A 252 23.43 11.17 -5.53
CA SER A 252 22.72 10.29 -4.61
C SER A 252 21.97 11.10 -3.53
N PRO A 253 20.67 10.87 -3.30
CA PRO A 253 19.91 11.51 -2.22
C PRO A 253 20.11 10.86 -0.85
N ILE A 254 20.64 9.64 -0.80
CA ILE A 254 20.87 8.86 0.43
C ILE A 254 22.23 8.17 0.41
N ASP A 255 22.75 7.83 1.59
CA ASP A 255 23.86 6.88 1.71
C ASP A 255 23.33 5.46 1.45
N GLY A 256 24.06 4.67 0.67
CA GLY A 256 23.57 3.34 0.28
C GLY A 256 24.45 2.59 -0.71
N ILE A 257 23.89 1.57 -1.33
CA ILE A 257 24.52 0.77 -2.38
C ILE A 257 23.68 0.87 -3.64
N ILE A 258 24.33 1.07 -4.79
CA ILE A 258 23.66 1.05 -6.09
C ILE A 258 23.25 -0.38 -6.42
N VAL A 259 21.94 -0.65 -6.43
CA VAL A 259 21.34 -1.95 -6.74
C VAL A 259 21.27 -2.17 -8.24
N SER A 260 20.86 -1.14 -8.98
CA SER A 260 20.76 -1.20 -10.44
C SER A 260 21.11 0.14 -11.07
N ARG A 261 21.67 0.05 -12.27
CA ARG A 261 21.99 1.16 -13.17
C ARG A 261 21.32 0.87 -14.52
N SER A 262 20.42 1.75 -14.95
CA SER A 262 19.64 1.59 -16.18
C SER A 262 20.12 2.50 -17.31
N VAL A 263 21.39 2.93 -17.25
CA VAL A 263 21.92 3.91 -18.19
C VAL A 263 23.42 3.71 -18.45
N ASP A 264 23.86 4.08 -19.65
CA ASP A 264 25.24 3.95 -20.10
C ASP A 264 25.86 5.27 -20.58
N LEU A 265 27.20 5.30 -20.63
CA LEU A 265 27.97 6.43 -21.13
C LEU A 265 27.63 6.67 -22.61
N GLY A 266 27.34 7.92 -22.98
CA GLY A 266 26.94 8.28 -24.34
C GLY A 266 25.49 7.95 -24.69
N GLN A 267 24.68 7.49 -23.74
CA GLN A 267 23.23 7.36 -23.93
C GLN A 267 22.54 8.72 -23.75
N THR A 268 21.54 8.99 -24.58
CA THR A 268 20.68 10.18 -24.44
C THR A 268 19.49 9.85 -23.54
N VAL A 269 19.32 10.63 -22.48
CA VAL A 269 18.13 10.58 -21.63
C VAL A 269 17.13 11.64 -22.08
N ALA A 270 15.85 11.28 -22.13
CA ALA A 270 14.75 12.19 -22.46
C ALA A 270 13.76 12.23 -21.30
N ALA A 271 13.60 13.38 -20.66
CA ALA A 271 12.77 13.58 -19.47
C ALA A 271 11.38 14.18 -19.78
N SER A 272 10.89 14.07 -21.02
CA SER A 272 9.74 14.85 -21.51
C SER A 272 8.36 14.42 -20.99
N LEU A 273 8.11 13.12 -20.76
CA LEU A 273 6.80 12.60 -20.35
C LEU A 273 6.83 11.84 -19.01
N GLN A 274 7.96 11.22 -18.68
CA GLN A 274 8.22 10.51 -17.44
C GLN A 274 9.72 10.63 -17.14
N SER A 275 10.09 10.82 -15.87
CA SER A 275 11.50 10.84 -15.50
C SER A 275 12.05 9.41 -15.61
N PRO A 276 13.00 9.13 -16.52
CA PRO A 276 13.57 7.80 -16.64
C PRO A 276 14.33 7.46 -15.36
N THR A 277 14.17 6.25 -14.87
CA THR A 277 14.89 5.75 -13.69
C THR A 277 16.31 5.41 -14.11
N LEU A 278 17.31 6.09 -13.55
CA LEU A 278 18.71 5.89 -13.90
C LEU A 278 19.42 4.98 -12.92
N PHE A 279 19.17 5.19 -11.62
CA PHE A 279 19.74 4.38 -10.55
C PHE A 279 18.68 3.98 -9.55
N THR A 280 18.80 2.77 -9.01
CA THR A 280 18.09 2.35 -7.80
C THR A 280 19.10 2.16 -6.69
N ILE A 281 18.91 2.86 -5.57
CA ILE A 281 19.84 2.89 -4.44
C ILE A 281 19.14 2.30 -3.23
N ALA A 282 19.73 1.29 -2.61
CA ALA A 282 19.26 0.74 -1.34
C ALA A 282 20.05 1.35 -0.19
N ALA A 283 19.36 1.85 0.85
CA ALA A 283 20.02 2.49 2.00
C ALA A 283 20.88 1.50 2.79
N ASN A 284 20.34 0.29 3.03
CA ASN A 284 21.01 -0.76 3.76
C ASN A 284 20.57 -2.13 3.23
N LEU A 285 21.54 -3.03 3.06
CA LEU A 285 21.30 -4.44 2.69
C LEU A 285 21.37 -5.39 3.90
N SER A 286 21.67 -4.87 5.09
CA SER A 286 21.75 -5.67 6.33
C SER A 286 20.37 -6.02 6.89
N GLU A 287 19.33 -5.31 6.48
CA GLU A 287 17.93 -5.58 6.80
C GLU A 287 17.13 -5.66 5.51
N MET A 288 16.42 -6.76 5.34
CA MET A 288 15.66 -7.04 4.13
C MET A 288 14.19 -7.27 4.47
N GLU A 289 13.32 -6.91 3.55
CA GLU A 289 11.90 -7.22 3.59
C GLU A 289 11.57 -8.27 2.54
N LEU A 290 10.81 -9.29 2.92
CA LEU A 290 10.26 -10.27 2.01
C LEU A 290 8.81 -9.93 1.78
N TRP A 291 8.45 -9.76 0.51
CA TRP A 291 7.07 -9.51 0.10
C TRP A 291 6.48 -10.84 -0.35
N ALA A 292 5.76 -11.49 0.55
CA ALA A 292 5.15 -12.80 0.33
C ALA A 292 3.72 -12.63 -0.20
N THR A 293 3.38 -13.32 -1.28
CA THR A 293 2.02 -13.40 -1.81
C THR A 293 1.29 -14.55 -1.13
N VAL A 294 0.23 -14.23 -0.40
CA VAL A 294 -0.62 -15.20 0.32
C VAL A 294 -2.03 -15.19 -0.27
N ASP A 295 -2.64 -16.35 -0.39
CA ASP A 295 -4.02 -16.50 -0.88
C ASP A 295 -5.06 -15.93 0.11
N GLU A 296 -6.18 -15.44 -0.40
CA GLU A 296 -7.31 -14.94 0.40
C GLU A 296 -7.82 -15.97 1.43
N SER A 297 -7.77 -17.26 1.11
CA SER A 297 -8.24 -18.33 2.01
C SER A 297 -7.38 -18.49 3.27
N ASP A 298 -6.11 -18.09 3.21
CA ASP A 298 -5.14 -18.26 4.30
C ASP A 298 -4.83 -16.97 5.07
N ILE A 299 -5.08 -15.80 4.48
CA ILE A 299 -4.72 -14.50 5.08
C ILE A 299 -5.37 -14.26 6.44
N GLY A 300 -6.58 -14.79 6.67
CA GLY A 300 -7.32 -14.61 7.92
C GLY A 300 -6.65 -15.24 9.15
N ARG A 301 -5.67 -16.13 8.95
CA ARG A 301 -4.91 -16.79 10.04
C ARG A 301 -3.58 -16.10 10.35
N ILE A 302 -3.13 -15.19 9.49
CA ILE A 302 -1.85 -14.51 9.63
C ILE A 302 -2.02 -13.25 10.47
N ARG A 303 -1.09 -13.02 11.41
CA ARG A 303 -1.07 -11.83 12.27
C ARG A 303 0.34 -11.22 12.29
N PRO A 304 0.45 -9.88 12.43
CA PRO A 304 1.73 -9.24 12.73
C PRO A 304 2.39 -9.86 13.97
N GLY A 305 3.71 -10.03 13.92
CA GLY A 305 4.53 -10.62 14.99
C GLY A 305 4.75 -12.13 14.91
N GLN A 306 4.08 -12.85 14.00
CA GLN A 306 4.31 -14.29 13.82
C GLN A 306 5.71 -14.60 13.27
N ASN A 307 6.27 -15.73 13.71
CA ASN A 307 7.56 -16.23 13.24
C ASN A 307 7.42 -16.88 11.86
N VAL A 308 8.37 -16.59 10.98
CA VAL A 308 8.42 -17.10 9.62
C VAL A 308 9.75 -17.80 9.39
N ALA A 309 9.70 -19.07 9.02
CA ALA A 309 10.86 -19.78 8.51
C ALA A 309 10.85 -19.68 6.99
N PHE A 310 11.94 -19.28 6.38
CA PHE A 310 12.01 -19.18 4.92
C PHE A 310 13.35 -19.68 4.38
N THR A 311 13.32 -20.04 3.11
CA THR A 311 14.50 -20.45 2.33
C THR A 311 14.53 -19.63 1.05
N VAL A 312 15.73 -19.33 0.57
CA VAL A 312 15.92 -18.54 -0.65
C VAL A 312 16.41 -19.47 -1.74
N ALA A 313 15.97 -19.27 -2.99
CA ALA A 313 16.29 -20.17 -4.10
C ALA A 313 17.80 -20.39 -4.31
N ALA A 314 18.64 -19.38 -4.04
CA ALA A 314 20.09 -19.48 -4.12
C ALA A 314 20.72 -20.33 -3.00
N HIS A 315 20.04 -20.45 -1.85
CA HIS A 315 20.52 -21.17 -0.67
C HIS A 315 19.41 -22.03 -0.04
N PRO A 316 19.00 -23.13 -0.70
CA PRO A 316 17.88 -23.95 -0.25
C PRO A 316 18.16 -24.77 1.02
N SER A 317 19.44 -24.99 1.37
CA SER A 317 19.86 -25.72 2.58
C SER A 317 19.89 -24.86 3.85
N VAL A 318 19.75 -23.53 3.72
CA VAL A 318 19.84 -22.60 4.85
C VAL A 318 18.44 -22.15 5.24
N ASN A 319 17.99 -22.57 6.43
CA ASN A 319 16.74 -22.10 7.02
C ASN A 319 16.98 -20.74 7.67
N LEU A 320 16.45 -19.68 7.05
CA LEU A 320 16.46 -18.32 7.58
C LEU A 320 15.18 -18.07 8.37
N ARG A 321 15.25 -17.11 9.30
CA ARG A 321 14.13 -16.74 10.18
C ARG A 321 13.82 -15.27 10.00
N GLY A 322 12.53 -14.94 10.01
CA GLY A 322 12.02 -13.58 9.97
C GLY A 322 10.72 -13.46 10.74
N THR A 323 10.20 -12.25 10.82
CA THR A 323 8.96 -11.93 11.55
C THR A 323 7.99 -11.17 10.65
N VAL A 324 6.71 -11.50 10.72
CA VAL A 324 5.66 -10.76 10.00
C VAL A 324 5.58 -9.34 10.58
N LYS A 325 5.89 -8.33 9.77
CA LYS A 325 5.80 -6.91 10.15
C LYS A 325 4.37 -6.41 9.99
N GLU A 326 3.81 -6.59 8.79
CA GLU A 326 2.47 -6.13 8.46
C GLU A 326 1.87 -6.90 7.27
N ILE A 327 0.58 -6.71 7.07
CA ILE A 327 -0.17 -7.24 5.93
C ILE A 327 -0.68 -6.04 5.12
N ARG A 328 -0.36 -5.97 3.84
CA ARG A 328 -0.86 -4.90 2.96
C ARG A 328 -2.35 -5.09 2.72
N LEU A 329 -3.13 -4.03 2.94
CA LEU A 329 -4.59 -4.07 2.82
C LEU A 329 -5.08 -4.04 1.36
N SER A 330 -4.24 -3.63 0.42
CA SER A 330 -4.54 -3.62 -1.01
C SER A 330 -4.20 -4.98 -1.64
N PRO A 331 -5.21 -5.77 -2.09
CA PRO A 331 -4.96 -7.05 -2.72
C PRO A 331 -4.51 -6.89 -4.18
N THR A 332 -3.79 -7.88 -4.68
CA THR A 332 -3.42 -8.03 -6.09
C THR A 332 -4.21 -9.18 -6.71
N THR A 333 -4.93 -8.90 -7.79
CA THR A 333 -5.69 -9.93 -8.54
C THR A 333 -4.92 -10.32 -9.79
N VAL A 334 -4.31 -11.51 -9.77
CA VAL A 334 -3.60 -12.07 -10.93
C VAL A 334 -4.37 -13.30 -11.38
N ASN A 335 -4.78 -13.35 -12.66
CA ASN A 335 -5.56 -14.47 -13.22
C ASN A 335 -6.82 -14.83 -12.39
N ASN A 336 -7.55 -13.80 -11.93
CA ASN A 336 -8.75 -13.96 -11.09
C ASN A 336 -8.51 -14.60 -9.71
N VAL A 337 -7.25 -14.75 -9.27
CA VAL A 337 -6.90 -15.18 -7.90
C VAL A 337 -6.52 -13.95 -7.08
N VAL A 338 -7.23 -13.73 -5.97
CA VAL A 338 -7.00 -12.62 -5.04
C VAL A 338 -5.89 -13.01 -4.08
N THR A 339 -4.82 -12.22 -4.07
CA THR A 339 -3.67 -12.44 -3.19
C THR A 339 -3.37 -11.19 -2.38
N TYR A 340 -2.94 -11.38 -1.14
CA TYR A 340 -2.51 -10.32 -0.24
C TYR A 340 -0.99 -10.36 -0.09
N THR A 341 -0.35 -9.19 -0.06
CA THR A 341 1.09 -9.10 0.19
C THR A 341 1.36 -9.00 1.69
N VAL A 342 2.03 -10.01 2.24
CA VAL A 342 2.50 -10.01 3.63
C VAL A 342 3.96 -9.58 3.65
N VAL A 343 4.28 -8.56 4.45
CA VAL A 343 5.64 -8.03 4.60
C VAL A 343 6.31 -8.71 5.79
N VAL A 344 7.40 -9.42 5.52
CA VAL A 344 8.20 -10.12 6.54
C VAL A 344 9.58 -9.46 6.61
N THR A 345 9.98 -9.00 7.80
CA THR A 345 11.31 -8.43 7.99
C THR A 345 12.29 -9.52 8.42
N ALA A 346 13.50 -9.52 7.84
CA ALA A 346 14.55 -10.47 8.16
C ALA A 346 15.94 -9.80 8.19
N PRO A 347 16.77 -10.10 9.21
CA PRO A 347 18.15 -9.64 9.23
C PRO A 347 19.00 -10.38 8.19
N ASN A 348 19.94 -9.66 7.59
CA ASN A 348 20.86 -10.12 6.53
C ASN A 348 22.32 -9.83 6.89
N THR A 349 22.73 -10.20 8.09
CA THR A 349 24.11 -9.98 8.58
C THR A 349 25.16 -10.66 7.71
N ASP A 350 24.82 -11.81 7.13
CA ASP A 350 25.73 -12.62 6.33
C ASP A 350 25.76 -12.22 4.85
N GLY A 351 24.93 -11.26 4.43
CA GLY A 351 24.83 -10.80 3.03
C GLY A 351 24.34 -11.88 2.05
N ARG A 352 23.72 -12.96 2.53
CA ARG A 352 23.27 -14.10 1.70
C ARG A 352 21.99 -13.81 0.92
N MET A 353 21.24 -12.79 1.34
CA MET A 353 20.02 -12.36 0.66
C MET A 353 20.33 -11.16 -0.23
N LEU A 354 20.17 -11.32 -1.53
CA LEU A 354 20.27 -10.22 -2.48
C LEU A 354 18.87 -9.73 -2.91
N PRO A 355 18.73 -8.45 -3.23
CA PRO A 355 17.48 -7.90 -3.80
C PRO A 355 17.04 -8.69 -5.05
N GLY A 356 15.74 -8.94 -5.16
CA GLY A 356 15.13 -9.64 -6.30
C GLY A 356 15.11 -11.18 -6.20
N MET A 357 15.72 -11.77 -5.17
CA MET A 357 15.66 -13.23 -4.98
C MET A 357 14.24 -13.72 -4.64
N THR A 358 13.89 -14.90 -5.13
CA THR A 358 12.65 -15.59 -4.73
C THR A 358 12.88 -16.39 -3.46
N ALA A 359 11.95 -16.24 -2.52
CA ALA A 359 11.94 -16.97 -1.26
C ALA A 359 10.67 -17.81 -1.12
N THR A 360 10.81 -18.98 -0.51
CA THR A 360 9.69 -19.82 -0.07
C THR A 360 9.59 -19.70 1.44
N LEU A 361 8.43 -19.23 1.91
CA LEU A 361 8.14 -18.91 3.29
C LEU A 361 7.18 -19.94 3.87
N ARG A 362 7.41 -20.26 5.14
CA ARG A 362 6.56 -21.07 6.00
C ARG A 362 6.21 -20.22 7.22
N ILE A 363 5.02 -19.64 7.19
CA ILE A 363 4.52 -18.76 8.24
C ILE A 363 3.88 -19.65 9.30
N ILE A 364 4.39 -19.60 10.53
CA ILE A 364 3.88 -20.38 11.65
C ILE A 364 2.68 -19.62 12.24
N THR A 365 1.48 -20.18 12.05
CA THR A 365 0.22 -19.52 12.46
C THR A 365 -0.22 -19.88 13.86
N ASP A 366 -0.04 -21.14 14.26
CA ASP A 366 -0.30 -21.66 15.61
C ASP A 366 0.66 -22.84 15.86
N GLU A 367 1.11 -23.00 17.10
CA GLU A 367 2.02 -24.04 17.55
C GLU A 367 1.51 -24.62 18.88
N ARG A 368 1.35 -25.95 18.92
CA ARG A 368 0.99 -26.71 20.12
C ARG A 368 2.10 -27.67 20.44
N THR A 369 2.57 -27.69 21.69
CA THR A 369 3.70 -28.53 22.13
C THR A 369 3.28 -29.97 22.49
N ASP A 370 2.04 -30.16 22.97
CA ASP A 370 1.47 -31.46 23.34
C ASP A 370 0.04 -31.61 22.80
N ALA A 371 -0.07 -31.98 21.52
CA ALA A 371 -1.34 -32.29 20.87
C ALA A 371 -1.46 -33.80 20.59
N LEU A 372 -2.67 -34.35 20.71
CA LEU A 372 -2.98 -35.70 20.23
C LEU A 372 -3.09 -35.64 18.70
N ARG A 373 -2.20 -36.33 17.99
CA ARG A 373 -2.09 -36.24 16.53
C ARG A 373 -2.46 -37.56 15.89
N VAL A 374 -3.21 -37.48 14.79
CA VAL A 374 -3.60 -38.64 13.98
C VAL A 374 -3.16 -38.41 12.54
N PRO A 375 -2.60 -39.41 11.84
CA PRO A 375 -2.26 -39.30 10.43
C PRO A 375 -3.48 -38.92 9.58
N ASN A 376 -3.32 -37.97 8.66
CA ASN A 376 -4.41 -37.48 7.83
C ASN A 376 -5.03 -38.59 6.94
N ALA A 377 -4.25 -39.63 6.62
CA ALA A 377 -4.74 -40.82 5.93
C ALA A 377 -5.87 -41.54 6.69
N ALA A 378 -5.86 -41.53 8.03
CA ALA A 378 -6.89 -42.16 8.84
C ALA A 378 -8.26 -41.49 8.71
N LEU A 379 -8.27 -40.16 8.60
CA LEU A 379 -9.49 -39.36 8.44
C LEU A 379 -10.15 -39.58 7.07
N ARG A 380 -9.38 -40.03 6.08
CA ARG A 380 -9.85 -40.25 4.70
C ARG A 380 -10.25 -41.70 4.44
N TRP A 381 -9.76 -42.64 5.25
CA TRP A 381 -10.01 -44.05 5.05
C TRP A 381 -11.48 -44.41 5.35
N ARG A 382 -12.06 -45.26 4.50
CA ARG A 382 -13.42 -45.81 4.68
C ARG A 382 -13.38 -47.32 4.46
N PRO A 383 -14.09 -48.12 5.25
CA PRO A 383 -14.16 -49.57 5.05
C PRO A 383 -14.84 -49.93 3.72
N ALA A 384 -14.29 -50.92 3.02
CA ALA A 384 -14.88 -51.43 1.78
C ALA A 384 -16.25 -52.08 2.08
N GLY A 385 -17.32 -51.58 1.46
CA GLY A 385 -18.70 -52.01 1.72
C GLY A 385 -19.54 -51.03 2.54
N ALA A 386 -18.93 -49.98 3.09
CA ALA A 386 -19.70 -48.80 3.53
C ALA A 386 -20.11 -48.00 2.29
N THR A 387 -21.19 -48.43 1.63
CA THR A 387 -22.02 -47.49 0.89
C THR A 387 -22.26 -46.32 1.83
N ALA A 388 -21.89 -45.12 1.40
CA ALA A 388 -22.40 -43.94 2.06
C ALA A 388 -23.90 -44.17 2.18
N ALA A 389 -24.41 -44.22 3.41
CA ALA A 389 -25.78 -43.85 3.62
C ALA A 389 -25.86 -42.39 3.15
N GLN A 390 -26.04 -42.22 1.84
CA GLN A 390 -27.05 -41.31 1.33
C GLN A 390 -28.35 -41.78 1.99
N GLY A 391 -28.50 -41.48 3.28
CA GLY A 391 -29.76 -40.93 3.70
C GLY A 391 -29.97 -39.81 2.71
N GLN A 392 -30.94 -39.98 1.82
CA GLN A 392 -31.61 -38.86 1.21
C GLN A 392 -31.77 -37.86 2.34
N ALA A 393 -30.92 -36.83 2.35
CA ALA A 393 -31.29 -35.60 2.98
C ALA A 393 -32.58 -35.27 2.24
N ALA A 394 -33.71 -35.51 2.91
CA ALA A 394 -34.98 -34.95 2.51
C ALA A 394 -34.67 -33.50 2.10
N PRO A 395 -35.16 -33.04 0.93
CA PRO A 395 -34.84 -31.71 0.42
C PRO A 395 -34.94 -30.76 1.59
N PRO A 396 -33.87 -29.99 1.91
CA PRO A 396 -33.65 -29.48 3.25
C PRO A 396 -34.94 -28.84 3.71
N GLY A 397 -35.64 -29.55 4.61
CA GLY A 397 -36.82 -29.00 5.25
C GLY A 397 -36.34 -27.69 5.82
N ASN A 398 -37.00 -26.60 5.46
CA ASN A 398 -36.58 -25.26 5.83
C ASN A 398 -36.20 -25.32 7.32
N PRO A 399 -34.97 -25.00 7.74
CA PRO A 399 -34.52 -25.22 9.12
C PRO A 399 -35.42 -24.48 10.13
N MET A 400 -36.13 -23.46 9.64
CA MET A 400 -37.18 -22.76 10.35
C MET A 400 -38.37 -23.66 10.70
N GLU A 401 -38.82 -24.53 9.79
CA GLU A 401 -39.97 -25.43 9.95
C GLU A 401 -39.67 -26.56 10.94
N ALA A 402 -38.41 -27.03 11.01
CA ALA A 402 -37.95 -27.97 12.03
C ALA A 402 -37.92 -27.32 13.42
N ALA A 403 -37.36 -26.11 13.52
CA ALA A 403 -37.29 -25.37 14.79
C ALA A 403 -38.69 -24.96 15.31
N LEU A 404 -39.63 -24.63 14.41
CA LEU A 404 -41.01 -24.31 14.77
C LEU A 404 -41.82 -25.55 15.20
N ARG A 405 -41.48 -26.74 14.71
CA ARG A 405 -42.08 -28.01 15.15
C ARG A 405 -41.61 -28.46 16.52
N GLU A 406 -40.36 -28.16 16.89
CA GLU A 406 -39.83 -28.42 18.23
C GLU A 406 -40.37 -27.46 19.30
N MET A 407 -40.95 -26.32 18.90
CA MET A 407 -41.59 -25.39 19.83
C MET A 407 -42.98 -25.92 20.24
N THR A 408 -43.03 -26.65 21.35
CA THR A 408 -44.28 -27.17 21.96
C THR A 408 -45.20 -26.09 22.53
N ASP A 409 -44.69 -24.87 22.65
CA ASP A 409 -45.26 -23.78 23.46
C ASP A 409 -46.14 -22.82 22.63
N LEU A 410 -46.51 -23.23 21.41
CA LEU A 410 -47.31 -22.42 20.48
C LEU A 410 -48.81 -22.61 20.73
N THR A 411 -49.55 -21.51 20.88
CA THR A 411 -51.02 -21.56 20.93
C THR A 411 -51.62 -22.11 19.62
N PRO A 412 -52.83 -22.69 19.63
CA PRO A 412 -53.47 -23.22 18.42
C PRO A 412 -53.58 -22.18 17.29
N ALA A 413 -53.88 -20.93 17.64
CA ALA A 413 -53.95 -19.81 16.70
C ALA A 413 -52.57 -19.48 16.08
N GLN A 414 -51.49 -19.49 16.88
CA GLN A 414 -50.13 -19.25 16.39
C GLN A 414 -49.65 -20.37 15.46
N ARG A 415 -49.99 -21.63 15.75
CA ARG A 415 -49.67 -22.78 14.88
C ARG A 415 -50.33 -22.63 13.51
N GLN A 416 -51.59 -22.21 13.47
CA GLN A 416 -52.32 -22.04 12.22
C GLN A 416 -51.73 -20.91 11.35
N GLU A 417 -51.34 -19.79 11.95
CA GLU A 417 -50.66 -18.66 11.28
C GLU A 417 -49.27 -19.05 10.74
N VAL A 418 -48.48 -19.77 11.54
CA VAL A 418 -47.15 -20.25 11.15
C VAL A 418 -47.24 -21.23 9.98
N GLU A 419 -48.19 -22.15 10.01
CA GLU A 419 -48.43 -23.09 8.93
C GLU A 419 -48.96 -22.43 7.66
N ALA A 420 -49.81 -21.40 7.79
CA ALA A 420 -50.28 -20.62 6.66
C ALA A 420 -49.12 -19.85 6.00
N ALA A 421 -48.26 -19.21 6.80
CA ALA A 421 -47.08 -18.51 6.30
C ALA A 421 -46.05 -19.45 5.64
N ALA A 422 -45.89 -20.66 6.17
CA ALA A 422 -45.01 -21.68 5.58
C ALA A 422 -45.54 -22.23 4.25
N ARG A 423 -46.86 -22.43 4.12
CA ARG A 423 -47.51 -22.84 2.86
C ARG A 423 -47.34 -21.79 1.77
N GLU A 424 -47.59 -20.52 2.09
CA GLU A 424 -47.42 -19.41 1.15
C GLU A 424 -45.97 -19.29 0.65
N MET A 425 -44.98 -19.46 1.54
CA MET A 425 -43.57 -19.48 1.15
C MET A 425 -43.28 -20.62 0.17
N ARG A 426 -43.83 -21.82 0.41
CA ARG A 426 -43.59 -23.00 -0.41
C ARG A 426 -44.16 -22.83 -1.82
N GLU A 427 -45.37 -22.28 -1.94
CA GLU A 427 -45.99 -21.96 -3.22
C GLU A 427 -45.19 -20.91 -4.00
N ARG A 428 -44.74 -19.85 -3.33
CA ARG A 428 -43.90 -18.81 -3.97
C ARG A 428 -42.54 -19.32 -4.41
N MET A 429 -41.91 -20.19 -3.61
CA MET A 429 -40.63 -20.79 -3.96
C MET A 429 -40.78 -21.78 -5.12
N ALA A 430 -41.94 -22.44 -5.25
CA ALA A 430 -42.24 -23.32 -6.38
C ALA A 430 -42.55 -22.55 -7.68
N ALA A 431 -43.10 -21.32 -7.57
CA ALA A 431 -43.45 -20.47 -8.71
C ALA A 431 -42.28 -19.62 -9.27
N LEU A 432 -41.03 -19.87 -8.85
CA LEU A 432 -39.86 -19.08 -9.25
C LEU A 432 -39.38 -19.42 -10.68
N PRO A 433 -39.16 -18.41 -11.57
CA PRO A 433 -38.58 -18.63 -12.90
C PRO A 433 -37.13 -19.14 -12.90
N GLY A 434 -36.67 -19.54 -14.09
CA GLY A 434 -35.35 -20.13 -14.37
C GLY A 434 -34.12 -19.25 -14.07
N ASP A 435 -34.31 -17.94 -13.93
CA ASP A 435 -33.20 -16.97 -13.90
C ASP A 435 -32.50 -16.87 -12.52
N PRO A 436 -31.14 -16.98 -12.42
CA PRO A 436 -30.44 -17.09 -11.15
C PRO A 436 -30.51 -15.84 -10.25
N GLU A 437 -30.51 -14.64 -10.82
CA GLU A 437 -30.49 -13.38 -10.05
C GLU A 437 -31.89 -12.97 -9.58
N ALA A 438 -32.89 -13.06 -10.45
CA ALA A 438 -34.29 -12.85 -10.09
C ALA A 438 -34.73 -13.84 -8.99
N ARG A 439 -34.24 -15.08 -9.05
CA ARG A 439 -34.48 -16.10 -8.02
C ARG A 439 -33.89 -15.70 -6.66
N ARG A 440 -32.71 -15.09 -6.62
CA ARG A 440 -32.08 -14.63 -5.37
C ARG A 440 -32.87 -13.47 -4.75
N GLN A 441 -33.25 -12.47 -5.54
CA GLN A 441 -33.98 -11.30 -5.04
C GLN A 441 -35.39 -11.67 -4.53
N GLN A 442 -36.13 -12.48 -5.29
CA GLN A 442 -37.47 -12.93 -4.88
C GLN A 442 -37.42 -13.90 -3.69
N ALA A 443 -36.40 -14.76 -3.61
CA ALA A 443 -36.19 -15.60 -2.42
C ALA A 443 -35.83 -14.78 -1.17
N GLN A 444 -35.06 -13.71 -1.31
CA GLN A 444 -34.76 -12.79 -0.21
C GLN A 444 -36.01 -12.03 0.23
N ALA A 445 -36.81 -11.50 -0.69
CA ALA A 445 -38.07 -10.83 -0.39
C ALA A 445 -39.09 -11.77 0.30
N ALA A 446 -39.18 -13.03 -0.15
CA ALA A 446 -40.02 -14.05 0.48
C ALA A 446 -39.56 -14.37 1.91
N ARG A 447 -38.25 -14.48 2.15
CA ARG A 447 -37.67 -14.70 3.48
C ARG A 447 -37.94 -13.53 4.43
N GLN A 448 -37.82 -12.29 3.96
CA GLN A 448 -38.07 -11.10 4.76
C GLN A 448 -39.55 -11.00 5.19
N ARG A 449 -40.48 -11.34 4.29
CA ARG A 449 -41.93 -11.37 4.61
C ARG A 449 -42.29 -12.47 5.60
N LEU A 450 -41.67 -13.65 5.47
CA LEU A 450 -41.85 -14.71 6.44
C LEU A 450 -41.31 -14.28 7.81
N GLN A 451 -40.15 -13.62 7.84
CA GLN A 451 -39.56 -13.14 9.08
C GLN A 451 -40.41 -12.04 9.75
N SER A 452 -41.03 -11.14 8.99
CA SER A 452 -41.92 -10.12 9.56
C SER A 452 -43.21 -10.71 10.12
N ARG A 453 -43.83 -11.69 9.44
CA ARG A 453 -45.00 -12.41 9.97
C ARG A 453 -44.67 -13.21 11.22
N LEU A 454 -43.55 -13.94 11.22
CA LEU A 454 -43.11 -14.69 12.40
C LEU A 454 -42.82 -13.75 13.57
N ASN A 455 -42.26 -12.57 13.32
CA ASN A 455 -42.04 -11.56 14.36
C ASN A 455 -43.34 -10.97 14.94
N ALA A 456 -44.44 -10.93 14.18
CA ALA A 456 -45.73 -10.42 14.64
C ALA A 456 -46.50 -11.44 15.50
N VAL A 457 -46.26 -12.74 15.27
CA VAL A 457 -47.00 -13.84 15.90
C VAL A 457 -46.25 -14.43 17.11
N LEU A 458 -44.91 -14.37 17.13
CA LEU A 458 -44.05 -14.95 18.16
C LEU A 458 -43.65 -13.96 19.27
N THR A 459 -43.58 -14.45 20.51
CA THR A 459 -43.12 -13.64 21.66
C THR A 459 -41.60 -13.37 21.62
N PRO A 460 -41.06 -12.37 22.33
CA PRO A 460 -39.63 -12.06 22.38
C PRO A 460 -38.74 -13.24 22.82
N GLU A 461 -39.17 -14.04 23.79
CA GLU A 461 -38.42 -15.20 24.28
C GLU A 461 -38.39 -16.35 23.27
N GLN A 462 -39.51 -16.58 22.57
CA GLN A 462 -39.60 -17.56 21.49
C GLN A 462 -38.68 -17.19 20.31
N ARG A 463 -38.54 -15.88 20.03
CA ARG A 463 -37.60 -15.37 19.00
C ARG A 463 -36.14 -15.58 19.39
N ALA A 464 -35.80 -15.36 20.66
CA ALA A 464 -34.44 -15.58 21.16
C ALA A 464 -34.03 -17.06 21.06
N ARG A 465 -34.94 -18.00 21.36
CA ARG A 465 -34.70 -19.44 21.16
C ARG A 465 -34.50 -19.80 19.68
N LEU A 466 -35.32 -19.26 18.78
CA LEU A 466 -35.18 -19.48 17.34
C LEU A 466 -33.85 -18.92 16.79
N ALA A 467 -33.34 -17.83 17.36
CA ALA A 467 -32.05 -17.24 17.00
C ALA A 467 -30.86 -18.03 17.59
N ALA A 468 -30.98 -18.56 18.81
CA ALA A 468 -29.93 -19.35 19.47
C ALA A 468 -29.62 -20.65 18.71
N THR A 469 -30.62 -21.30 18.11
CA THR A 469 -30.43 -22.48 17.25
C THR A 469 -29.61 -22.18 15.98
N ARG A 470 -29.51 -20.92 15.57
CA ARG A 470 -28.63 -20.48 14.46
C ARG A 470 -27.16 -20.30 14.88
N GLY A 471 -26.90 -19.94 16.14
CA GLY A 471 -25.57 -19.57 16.64
C GLY A 471 -24.72 -20.75 17.15
N SER A 472 -25.31 -21.91 17.44
CA SER A 472 -24.61 -23.03 18.10
C SER A 472 -23.67 -23.86 17.22
N ARG A 473 -23.49 -23.52 15.94
CA ARG A 473 -22.52 -24.21 15.04
C ARG A 473 -21.12 -23.60 15.03
N GLN A 474 -20.87 -22.54 15.80
CA GLN A 474 -19.59 -21.82 15.81
C GLN A 474 -18.72 -22.21 17.03
N ALA A 475 -18.55 -23.50 17.30
CA ALA A 475 -17.48 -24.01 18.15
C ALA A 475 -16.48 -24.72 17.24
N GLY A 476 -15.23 -24.23 17.18
CA GLY A 476 -14.23 -24.60 16.18
C GLY A 476 -13.86 -26.09 16.15
N GLY A 477 -13.67 -26.62 14.94
CA GLY A 477 -13.19 -27.97 14.68
C GLY A 477 -14.12 -28.76 13.76
N THR A 478 -13.56 -29.36 12.71
CA THR A 478 -14.29 -30.15 11.71
C THR A 478 -14.61 -31.52 12.31
N ALA A 479 -15.83 -32.03 12.07
CA ALA A 479 -16.18 -33.39 12.48
C ALA A 479 -15.46 -34.39 11.56
N GLY A 480 -14.68 -35.28 12.16
CA GLY A 480 -14.01 -36.40 11.50
C GLY A 480 -14.40 -37.73 12.15
N THR A 481 -14.29 -38.81 11.39
CA THR A 481 -14.45 -40.16 11.94
C THR A 481 -13.14 -40.88 11.73
N VAL A 482 -12.61 -41.48 12.80
CA VAL A 482 -11.41 -42.30 12.77
C VAL A 482 -11.78 -43.72 13.17
N HIS A 483 -11.17 -44.70 12.54
CA HIS A 483 -11.44 -46.11 12.77
C HIS A 483 -10.31 -46.72 13.61
N VAL A 484 -10.63 -47.14 14.83
CA VAL A 484 -9.69 -47.72 15.81
C VAL A 484 -9.81 -49.25 15.80
N VAL A 485 -8.68 -49.95 15.84
CA VAL A 485 -8.61 -51.41 15.94
C VAL A 485 -8.11 -51.79 17.33
N GLU A 486 -8.94 -52.50 18.08
CA GLU A 486 -8.58 -53.11 19.36
C GLU A 486 -8.50 -54.64 19.15
N GLY A 487 -7.28 -55.18 19.01
CA GLY A 487 -7.06 -56.63 18.77
C GLY A 487 -7.40 -57.10 17.35
N ASP A 488 -7.86 -58.35 17.19
CA ASP A 488 -8.17 -58.99 15.90
C ASP A 488 -9.63 -58.74 15.43
N GLY A 489 -10.29 -57.73 16.00
CA GLY A 489 -11.70 -57.37 15.77
C GLY A 489 -11.92 -56.36 14.64
N PRO A 490 -13.17 -56.18 14.17
CA PRO A 490 -13.50 -55.19 13.15
C PRO A 490 -13.27 -53.75 13.68
N PRO A 491 -12.83 -52.80 12.83
CA PRO A 491 -12.51 -51.44 13.26
C PRO A 491 -13.71 -50.67 13.82
N ARG A 492 -13.59 -50.13 15.04
CA ARG A 492 -14.60 -49.29 15.71
C ARG A 492 -14.52 -47.85 15.20
N ALA A 493 -15.64 -47.31 14.73
CA ALA A 493 -15.73 -45.91 14.32
C ALA A 493 -15.81 -45.00 15.56
N VAL A 494 -14.82 -44.13 15.71
CA VAL A 494 -14.75 -43.11 16.77
C VAL A 494 -14.95 -41.74 16.11
N ALA A 495 -16.00 -41.03 16.51
CA ALA A 495 -16.22 -39.66 16.09
C ALA A 495 -15.28 -38.72 16.85
N ILE A 496 -14.51 -37.94 16.11
CA ILE A 496 -13.55 -37.00 16.65
C ILE A 496 -13.75 -35.60 16.06
N ARG A 497 -13.27 -34.59 16.77
CA ARG A 497 -13.19 -33.22 16.26
C ARG A 497 -11.74 -32.89 15.98
N THR A 498 -11.48 -32.47 14.76
CA THR A 498 -10.14 -32.17 14.29
C THR A 498 -9.81 -30.69 14.40
N GLY A 499 -8.55 -30.39 14.70
CA GLY A 499 -7.99 -29.06 14.91
C GLY A 499 -6.91 -28.71 13.90
N LEU A 500 -5.76 -28.23 14.39
CA LEU A 500 -4.61 -27.88 13.55
C LEU A 500 -4.19 -29.07 12.69
N THR A 501 -3.73 -28.81 11.48
CA THR A 501 -3.09 -29.81 10.62
C THR A 501 -1.80 -29.24 10.07
N ASP A 502 -0.76 -30.08 10.02
CA ASP A 502 0.53 -29.75 9.40
C ASP A 502 0.62 -30.31 7.95
N GLY A 503 -0.48 -30.86 7.44
CA GLY A 503 -0.59 -31.53 6.14
C GLY A 503 -0.41 -33.05 6.20
N ASN A 504 0.39 -33.57 7.14
CA ASN A 504 0.64 -35.01 7.30
C ASN A 504 -0.17 -35.61 8.46
N VAL A 505 -0.22 -34.90 9.58
CA VAL A 505 -1.00 -35.24 10.78
C VAL A 505 -1.99 -34.12 11.09
N THR A 506 -3.03 -34.49 11.83
CA THR A 506 -4.10 -33.60 12.26
C THR A 506 -4.31 -33.75 13.76
N GLU A 507 -4.41 -32.64 14.46
CA GLU A 507 -4.74 -32.56 15.88
C GLU A 507 -6.17 -33.05 16.12
N VAL A 508 -6.34 -33.78 17.21
CA VAL A 508 -7.64 -34.18 17.75
C VAL A 508 -7.96 -33.30 18.96
N ILE A 509 -8.94 -32.41 18.81
CA ILE A 509 -9.38 -31.49 19.87
C ILE A 509 -10.25 -32.24 20.90
N SER A 510 -11.14 -33.11 20.42
CA SER A 510 -12.05 -33.87 21.27
C SER A 510 -12.46 -35.18 20.62
N GLY A 511 -12.58 -36.24 21.41
CA GLY A 511 -12.98 -37.57 20.97
C GLY A 511 -12.43 -38.60 21.94
N ASP A 512 -13.14 -39.72 22.12
CA ASP A 512 -12.72 -40.80 23.01
C ASP A 512 -11.67 -41.67 22.32
N LEU A 513 -10.50 -41.07 22.07
CA LEU A 513 -9.36 -41.69 21.41
C LEU A 513 -8.20 -41.78 22.41
N PRO A 514 -7.86 -42.99 22.90
CA PRO A 514 -6.73 -43.14 23.80
C PRO A 514 -5.41 -42.82 23.08
N PRO A 515 -4.42 -42.24 23.79
CA PRO A 515 -3.05 -42.17 23.28
C PRO A 515 -2.55 -43.59 22.97
N ASP A 516 -1.83 -43.74 21.87
CA ASP A 516 -1.31 -44.99 21.30
C ASP A 516 -2.35 -45.94 20.67
N ALA A 517 -3.60 -45.48 20.47
CA ALA A 517 -4.61 -46.25 19.78
C ALA A 517 -4.18 -46.61 18.34
N GLN A 518 -4.35 -47.87 17.94
CA GLN A 518 -4.08 -48.30 16.57
C GLN A 518 -5.22 -47.90 15.65
N ILE A 519 -4.90 -47.04 14.68
CA ILE A 519 -5.87 -46.42 13.78
C ILE A 519 -5.64 -46.92 12.36
N VAL A 520 -6.73 -47.21 11.65
CA VAL A 520 -6.67 -47.62 10.25
C VAL A 520 -6.35 -46.44 9.35
N ILE A 521 -5.25 -46.53 8.60
CA ILE A 521 -4.83 -45.56 7.59
C ILE A 521 -5.00 -46.08 6.15
N GLY A 522 -5.25 -47.37 5.96
CA GLY A 522 -5.38 -47.98 4.63
C GLY A 522 -5.76 -49.45 4.65
N THR A 523 -6.18 -49.97 3.50
CA THR A 523 -6.38 -51.40 3.23
C THR A 523 -5.47 -51.82 2.08
N GLU A 524 -4.52 -52.72 2.33
CA GLU A 524 -3.74 -53.38 1.29
C GLU A 524 -4.56 -54.53 0.68
N ARG A 525 -4.69 -54.53 -0.65
CA ARG A 525 -5.16 -55.70 -1.38
C ARG A 525 -4.06 -56.75 -1.39
N ALA A 526 -4.36 -57.96 -0.92
CA ALA A 526 -3.47 -59.10 -1.09
C ALA A 526 -3.27 -59.37 -2.59
N GLY A 527 -2.09 -59.04 -3.13
CA GLY A 527 -1.74 -59.32 -4.53
C GLY A 527 -0.91 -58.27 -5.29
N ALA A 528 -0.16 -57.38 -4.63
CA ALA A 528 0.84 -56.54 -5.31
C ALA A 528 2.25 -56.89 -4.81
N ALA A 529 3.14 -57.26 -5.73
CA ALA A 529 4.55 -57.58 -5.45
C ALA A 529 5.27 -56.41 -4.75
N PRO A 530 6.29 -56.67 -3.91
CA PRO A 530 7.00 -55.61 -3.19
C PRO A 530 7.67 -54.65 -4.18
N ALA A 531 7.43 -53.35 -4.00
CA ALA A 531 8.20 -52.32 -4.69
C ALA A 531 9.69 -52.49 -4.33
N ARG A 532 10.53 -52.76 -5.32
CA ARG A 532 11.99 -52.77 -5.17
C ARG A 532 12.45 -51.45 -4.55
N ALA A 533 13.34 -51.55 -3.56
CA ALA A 533 14.08 -50.43 -3.03
C ALA A 533 14.73 -49.60 -4.15
N PRO A 534 14.87 -48.27 -4.01
CA PRO A 534 15.61 -47.47 -4.98
C PRO A 534 17.06 -47.95 -5.00
N THR A 535 17.45 -48.59 -6.10
CA THR A 535 18.86 -48.81 -6.43
C THR A 535 19.53 -47.46 -6.57
N THR A 536 20.45 -47.17 -5.65
CA THR A 536 21.52 -46.20 -5.82
C THR A 536 22.21 -46.44 -7.16
N ARG A 537 22.03 -45.49 -8.10
CA ARG A 537 22.92 -45.37 -9.27
C ARG A 537 24.27 -44.85 -8.77
N PRO A 538 25.40 -45.52 -9.05
CA PRO A 538 26.70 -44.86 -8.93
C PRO A 538 26.80 -43.80 -10.04
N LEU A 539 27.14 -42.58 -9.64
CA LEU A 539 27.53 -41.50 -10.53
C LEU A 539 28.87 -41.88 -11.18
N PHE A 540 28.89 -41.91 -12.51
CA PHE A 540 29.99 -41.30 -13.25
C PHE A 540 29.51 -39.94 -13.73
#